data_AF-A0A936G529-F1
#
_entry.id   AF-A0A936G529-F1
#
_cell.length_a   1.000
_cell.length_b   1.000
_cell.length_c   1.000
_cell.angle_alpha   90.00
_cell.angle_beta   90.00
_cell.angle_gamma   90.00
#
_symmetry.space_group_name_H-M   'P 1'
#
loop_
_entity.id
_entity.type
_entity.pdbx_description
1 polymer ?
#
loop_
_entity_poly.entity_id
_entity_poly.type
_entity_poly.pdbx_seq_one_letter_code
_entity_poly.pdbx_strand_id
1 'polypeptide(L)'
;MFFIAVMPLSYMNDLQESTPLLLLTFLLALWAIREQNMAGYALAMAVGALNNETMLILPMVFVLYNFKDFKFNTLLPLAWTTLWTSLPAYTIIAIIRYITRDNPRLAIWWQFPENISLMKADLLSSPLGWWDARFLFVFFIFGTIWLFAFLKYSRLPLFLQRAGFLIPVFVIAHLFGGVIGEVRLMLPLGFLVIPMSFFYLFPANQNPSQHVQHQ
;
A
#
# COMPACT_ATOMS: atom_id res chain seq x y z
N MET A 1 11.63 5.65 14.25
CA MET A 1 10.97 5.59 15.57
C MET A 1 9.48 5.25 15.48
N PHE A 2 8.65 5.93 14.66
CA PHE A 2 7.21 5.63 14.55
C PHE A 2 6.91 4.18 14.10
N PHE A 3 7.55 3.69 13.03
CA PHE A 3 7.39 2.28 12.59
C PHE A 3 7.79 1.25 13.67
N ILE A 4 8.77 1.58 14.51
CA ILE A 4 9.21 0.72 15.62
C ILE A 4 8.16 0.73 16.76
N ALA A 5 7.44 1.85 16.95
CA ALA A 5 6.40 1.98 17.97
C ALA A 5 5.09 1.29 17.59
N VAL A 6 4.77 1.19 16.29
CA VAL A 6 3.54 0.53 15.79
C VAL A 6 3.74 -0.95 15.48
N MET A 7 5.00 -1.36 15.32
CA MET A 7 5.41 -2.77 15.18
C MET A 7 4.81 -3.68 16.28
N PRO A 8 4.96 -3.38 17.59
CA PRO A 8 4.37 -4.16 18.70
C PRO A 8 2.87 -4.34 18.61
N LEU A 9 2.15 -3.30 18.18
CA LEU A 9 0.70 -3.37 18.01
C LEU A 9 0.39 -4.28 16.80
N SER A 10 1.15 -4.15 15.71
CA SER A 10 0.99 -4.98 14.51
C SER A 10 1.41 -6.44 14.71
N TYR A 11 2.11 -6.76 15.82
CA TYR A 11 2.59 -8.08 16.20
C TYR A 11 1.57 -8.93 16.97
N MET A 12 0.34 -8.46 17.20
CA MET A 12 -0.65 -9.20 18.00
C MET A 12 -1.27 -10.43 17.29
N ASN A 13 -1.05 -10.65 15.99
CA ASN A 13 -1.82 -11.64 15.21
C ASN A 13 -1.01 -12.43 14.15
N ASP A 14 0.10 -13.06 14.55
CA ASP A 14 1.00 -13.89 13.72
C ASP A 14 2.00 -13.14 12.81
N LEU A 15 3.28 -13.28 13.19
CA LEU A 15 4.43 -13.05 12.33
C LEU A 15 4.43 -14.12 11.23
N GLN A 16 3.85 -13.82 10.07
CA GLN A 16 4.28 -14.51 8.86
C GLN A 16 5.71 -14.07 8.57
N GLU A 17 6.65 -15.01 8.57
CA GLU A 17 8.10 -14.82 8.31
C GLU A 17 8.37 -14.03 7.03
N SER A 18 7.40 -13.99 6.13
CA SER A 18 7.48 -13.35 4.84
C SER A 18 7.15 -11.84 4.87
N THR A 19 6.56 -11.31 5.94
CA THR A 19 6.16 -9.89 6.04
C THR A 19 7.32 -8.89 5.82
N PRO A 20 8.52 -9.07 6.40
CA PRO A 20 9.64 -8.15 6.16
C PRO A 20 10.07 -8.08 4.69
N LEU A 21 10.07 -9.21 3.99
CA LEU A 21 10.41 -9.27 2.57
C LEU A 21 9.36 -8.55 1.72
N LEU A 22 8.07 -8.65 2.07
CA LEU A 22 7.00 -7.90 1.41
C LEU A 22 7.24 -6.40 1.58
N LEU A 23 7.46 -5.93 2.82
CA LEU A 23 7.68 -4.52 3.09
C LEU A 23 8.91 -3.97 2.37
N LEU A 24 10.01 -4.73 2.35
CA LEU A 24 11.23 -4.36 1.64
C LEU A 24 10.99 -4.27 0.13
N THR A 25 10.44 -5.30 -0.49
CA THR A 25 10.20 -5.34 -1.95
C THR A 25 9.19 -4.28 -2.38
N PHE A 26 8.16 -4.02 -1.57
CA PHE A 26 7.19 -2.95 -1.83
C PHE A 26 7.85 -1.57 -1.79
N LEU A 27 8.67 -1.29 -0.77
CA LEU A 27 9.43 -0.03 -0.69
C LEU A 27 10.41 0.13 -1.85
N LEU A 28 11.15 -0.92 -2.19
CA LEU A 28 12.09 -0.92 -3.31
C LEU A 28 11.38 -0.67 -4.64
N ALA A 29 10.20 -1.26 -4.84
CA ALA A 29 9.40 -1.02 -6.04
C ALA A 29 8.90 0.42 -6.10
N LEU A 30 8.37 0.99 -5.00
CA LEU A 30 8.01 2.42 -4.95
C LEU A 30 9.19 3.34 -5.25
N TRP A 31 10.36 3.03 -4.68
CA TRP A 31 11.60 3.76 -4.95
C TRP A 31 12.02 3.65 -6.41
N ALA A 32 11.99 2.45 -6.99
CA ALA A 32 12.34 2.23 -8.39
C ALA A 32 11.37 2.94 -9.35
N ILE A 33 10.07 3.00 -9.03
CA ILE A 33 9.08 3.79 -9.79
C ILE A 33 9.47 5.28 -9.75
N ARG A 34 9.79 5.81 -8.57
CA ARG A 34 10.18 7.22 -8.41
C ARG A 34 11.42 7.57 -9.24
N GLU A 35 12.45 6.72 -9.16
CA GLU A 35 13.73 6.89 -9.87
C GLU A 35 13.70 6.45 -11.34
N GLN A 36 12.54 6.02 -11.86
CA GLN A 36 12.39 5.53 -13.24
C GLN A 36 13.28 4.31 -13.58
N ASN A 37 13.68 3.52 -12.57
CA ASN A 37 14.49 2.32 -12.75
C ASN A 37 13.60 1.11 -13.07
N MET A 38 13.32 0.91 -14.35
CA MET A 38 12.42 -0.16 -14.83
C MET A 38 12.89 -1.56 -14.45
N ALA A 39 14.19 -1.82 -14.53
CA ALA A 39 14.76 -3.12 -14.21
C ALA A 39 14.67 -3.41 -12.70
N GLY A 40 14.99 -2.42 -11.87
CA GLY A 40 14.83 -2.52 -10.42
C GLY A 40 13.37 -2.72 -10.01
N TYR A 41 12.45 -2.01 -10.67
CA TYR A 41 11.01 -2.16 -10.45
C TYR A 41 10.53 -3.58 -10.80
N ALA A 42 10.86 -4.08 -11.99
CA ALA A 42 10.48 -5.43 -12.41
C ALA A 42 11.06 -6.52 -11.49
N LEU A 43 12.31 -6.37 -11.06
CA LEU A 43 12.94 -7.29 -10.12
C LEU A 43 12.26 -7.27 -8.74
N ALA A 44 12.03 -6.08 -8.18
CA ALA A 44 11.36 -5.93 -6.88
C ALA A 44 9.94 -6.50 -6.93
N MET A 45 9.21 -6.26 -8.03
CA MET A 45 7.90 -6.84 -8.30
C MET A 45 7.95 -8.37 -8.34
N ALA A 46 8.88 -8.96 -9.09
CA ALA A 46 8.99 -10.42 -9.21
C ALA A 46 9.33 -11.09 -7.87
N VAL A 47 10.32 -10.56 -7.14
CA VAL A 47 10.72 -11.09 -5.83
C VAL A 47 9.61 -10.92 -4.80
N GLY A 48 8.94 -9.77 -4.78
CA GLY A 48 7.82 -9.55 -3.87
C GLY A 48 6.61 -10.44 -4.21
N ALA A 49 6.35 -10.70 -5.50
CA ALA A 49 5.25 -11.56 -5.94
C ALA A 49 5.42 -13.04 -5.57
N LEU A 50 6.66 -13.51 -5.40
CA LEU A 50 6.93 -14.85 -4.82
C LEU A 50 6.44 -14.98 -3.38
N ASN A 51 6.29 -13.85 -2.70
CA ASN A 51 5.95 -13.79 -1.30
C ASN A 51 4.48 -13.42 -1.09
N ASN A 52 4.00 -12.34 -1.70
CA ASN A 52 2.65 -11.85 -1.47
C ASN A 52 2.06 -11.13 -2.69
N GLU A 53 0.77 -11.37 -2.92
CA GLU A 53 0.02 -10.84 -4.06
C GLU A 53 -0.27 -9.35 -3.97
N THR A 54 -0.15 -8.79 -2.77
CA THR A 54 -0.24 -7.36 -2.50
C THR A 54 0.66 -6.54 -3.43
N MET A 55 1.76 -7.11 -3.93
CA MET A 55 2.65 -6.46 -4.91
C MET A 55 1.95 -6.12 -6.23
N LEU A 56 0.93 -6.87 -6.64
CA LEU A 56 0.21 -6.68 -7.91
C LEU A 56 -0.58 -5.36 -7.99
N ILE A 57 -0.67 -4.62 -6.88
CA ILE A 57 -1.27 -3.28 -6.89
C ILE A 57 -0.30 -2.21 -7.43
N LEU A 58 1.02 -2.42 -7.35
CA LEU A 58 2.03 -1.41 -7.71
C LEU A 58 2.10 -1.03 -9.20
N PRO A 59 1.71 -1.88 -10.17
CA PRO A 59 1.52 -1.44 -11.56
C PRO A 59 0.56 -0.25 -11.68
N MET A 60 -0.43 -0.14 -10.78
CA MET A 60 -1.29 1.04 -10.73
C MET A 60 -0.49 2.30 -10.39
N VAL A 61 0.39 2.25 -9.39
CA VAL A 61 1.26 3.37 -9.03
C VAL A 61 2.16 3.74 -10.20
N PHE A 62 2.73 2.73 -10.87
CA PHE A 62 3.56 2.93 -12.05
C PHE A 62 2.82 3.68 -13.16
N VAL A 63 1.60 3.25 -13.49
CA VAL A 63 0.74 3.91 -14.48
C VAL A 63 0.40 5.32 -14.04
N LEU A 64 -0.12 5.51 -12.83
CA LEU A 64 -0.52 6.82 -12.33
C LEU A 64 0.65 7.80 -12.30
N TYR A 65 1.83 7.35 -11.89
CA TYR A 65 3.02 8.20 -11.84
C TYR A 65 3.53 8.59 -13.22
N ASN A 66 3.46 7.70 -14.20
CA ASN A 66 3.96 7.95 -15.56
C ASN A 66 2.90 8.47 -16.54
N PHE A 67 1.63 8.51 -16.13
CA PHE A 67 0.55 9.05 -16.93
C PHE A 67 0.75 10.56 -17.20
N LYS A 68 0.68 10.96 -18.46
CA LYS A 68 0.86 12.35 -18.91
C LYS A 68 -0.41 12.92 -19.53
N ASP A 69 -0.97 12.22 -20.52
CA ASP A 69 -2.19 12.61 -21.23
C ASP A 69 -2.92 11.37 -21.78
N PHE A 70 -4.10 11.59 -22.36
CA PHE A 70 -4.93 10.54 -22.97
C PHE A 70 -4.58 10.25 -24.44
N LYS A 71 -3.42 10.71 -24.93
CA LYS A 71 -3.05 10.53 -26.33
C LYS A 71 -2.59 9.09 -26.56
N PHE A 72 -3.03 8.49 -27.67
CA PHE A 72 -2.65 7.10 -27.97
C PHE A 72 -1.14 6.88 -28.04
N ASN A 73 -0.39 7.86 -28.56
CA ASN A 73 1.07 7.81 -28.70
C ASN A 73 1.84 7.76 -27.37
N THR A 74 1.23 8.20 -26.27
CA THR A 74 1.83 8.16 -24.91
C THR A 74 1.25 7.01 -24.10
N LEU A 75 -0.05 6.72 -24.27
CA LEU A 75 -0.74 5.63 -23.60
C LEU A 75 -0.25 4.25 -24.02
N LEU A 76 -0.03 4.02 -25.33
CA LEU A 76 0.36 2.71 -25.82
C LEU A 76 1.75 2.29 -25.29
N PRO A 77 2.80 3.13 -25.35
CA PRO A 77 4.09 2.80 -24.74
C PRO A 77 4.01 2.61 -23.23
N LEU A 78 3.18 3.40 -22.53
CA LEU A 78 2.98 3.25 -21.09
C LEU A 78 2.32 1.91 -20.74
N ALA A 79 1.24 1.55 -21.46
CA ALA A 79 0.56 0.27 -21.30
C ALA A 79 1.51 -0.90 -21.60
N TRP A 80 2.27 -0.81 -22.69
CA TRP A 80 3.25 -1.82 -23.08
C TRP A 80 4.36 -1.98 -22.02
N THR A 81 4.92 -0.88 -21.55
CA THR A 81 5.96 -0.90 -20.51
C THR A 81 5.43 -1.46 -19.20
N THR A 82 4.22 -1.06 -18.80
CA THR A 82 3.55 -1.59 -17.60
C THR A 82 3.31 -3.09 -17.72
N LEU A 83 2.84 -3.55 -18.88
CA LEU A 83 2.61 -4.97 -19.15
C LEU A 83 3.91 -5.76 -18.99
N TRP A 84 4.98 -5.38 -19.69
CA TRP A 84 6.25 -6.12 -19.63
C TRP A 84 6.93 -6.10 -18.26
N THR A 85 6.87 -4.98 -17.57
CA THR A 85 7.49 -4.86 -16.23
C THR A 85 6.71 -5.60 -15.15
N SER A 86 5.39 -5.79 -15.31
CA SER A 86 4.55 -6.50 -14.35
C SER A 86 4.32 -7.98 -14.70
N LEU A 87 4.47 -8.37 -15.97
CA LEU A 87 4.23 -9.74 -16.46
C LEU A 87 4.94 -10.82 -15.63
N PRO A 88 6.22 -10.68 -15.23
CA PRO A 88 6.88 -11.69 -14.40
C PRO A 88 6.16 -11.92 -13.06
N ALA A 89 5.76 -10.84 -12.38
CA ALA A 89 5.05 -10.90 -11.11
C ALA A 89 3.67 -11.56 -11.26
N TYR A 90 2.91 -11.18 -12.28
CA TYR A 90 1.61 -11.80 -12.57
C TYR A 90 1.75 -13.28 -12.93
N THR A 91 2.77 -13.64 -13.70
CA THR A 91 3.05 -15.04 -14.06
C THR A 91 3.38 -15.88 -12.83
N ILE A 92 4.25 -15.36 -11.94
CA ILE A 92 4.62 -16.01 -10.69
C ILE A 92 3.37 -16.29 -9.84
N ILE A 93 2.53 -15.27 -9.62
CA ILE A 93 1.33 -15.42 -8.80
C ILE A 93 0.31 -16.33 -9.46
N ALA A 94 0.14 -16.26 -10.78
CA ALA A 94 -0.73 -17.17 -11.52
C ALA A 94 -0.28 -18.64 -11.35
N ILE A 95 1.02 -18.91 -11.41
CA ILE A 95 1.58 -20.25 -11.16
C ILE A 95 1.32 -20.68 -9.72
N ILE A 96 1.62 -19.83 -8.73
CA ILE A 96 1.38 -20.13 -7.31
C ILE A 96 -0.10 -20.42 -7.07
N ARG A 97 -1.01 -19.57 -7.58
CA ARG A 97 -2.47 -19.74 -7.48
C ARG A 97 -2.96 -20.99 -8.18
N TYR A 98 -2.39 -21.34 -9.33
CA TYR A 98 -2.74 -22.56 -10.04
C TYR A 98 -2.35 -23.81 -9.23
N ILE A 99 -1.16 -23.82 -8.65
CA ILE A 99 -0.66 -24.93 -7.81
C ILE A 99 -1.46 -25.02 -6.49
N THR A 100 -1.85 -23.88 -5.93
CA THR A 100 -2.55 -23.79 -4.63
C THR A 100 -4.07 -23.71 -4.76
N ARG A 101 -4.63 -23.93 -5.96
CA ARG A 101 -6.07 -23.75 -6.24
C ARG A 101 -7.00 -24.56 -5.34
N ASP A 102 -6.51 -25.71 -4.85
CA ASP A 102 -7.30 -26.63 -4.04
C ASP A 102 -7.37 -26.19 -2.56
N ASN A 103 -6.70 -25.10 -2.18
CA ASN A 103 -6.80 -24.53 -0.83
C ASN A 103 -8.12 -23.75 -0.66
N PRO A 104 -9.03 -24.18 0.23
CA PRO A 104 -10.34 -23.55 0.41
C PRO A 104 -10.25 -22.11 0.93
N ARG A 105 -9.17 -21.74 1.63
CA ARG A 105 -8.92 -20.36 2.10
C ARG A 105 -8.63 -19.37 0.97
N LEU A 106 -8.19 -19.84 -0.20
CA LEU A 106 -7.82 -19.03 -1.35
C LEU A 106 -8.97 -18.84 -2.36
N ALA A 107 -10.08 -19.57 -2.18
CA ALA A 107 -11.18 -19.65 -3.14
C ALA A 107 -12.31 -18.63 -2.90
N ILE A 108 -12.26 -17.85 -1.82
CA ILE A 108 -13.33 -16.89 -1.47
C ILE A 108 -12.92 -15.49 -1.92
N TRP A 109 -13.42 -15.07 -3.08
CA TRP A 109 -13.13 -13.76 -3.70
C TRP A 109 -14.12 -12.66 -3.28
N TRP A 110 -15.19 -13.02 -2.59
CA TRP A 110 -16.25 -12.10 -2.17
C TRP A 110 -16.44 -12.17 -0.66
N GLN A 111 -15.72 -11.31 0.06
CA GLN A 111 -15.74 -11.23 1.52
C GLN A 111 -16.46 -9.98 2.04
N PHE A 112 -17.05 -9.17 1.15
CA PHE A 112 -17.67 -7.91 1.52
C PHE A 112 -18.74 -8.02 2.63
N PRO A 113 -19.72 -8.95 2.57
CA PRO A 113 -20.74 -9.06 3.63
C PRO A 113 -20.14 -9.47 4.97
N GLU A 114 -19.17 -10.39 4.96
CA GLU A 114 -18.45 -10.84 6.15
C GLU A 114 -17.67 -9.67 6.76
N ASN A 115 -16.91 -8.94 5.94
CA ASN A 115 -16.15 -7.77 6.38
C ASN A 115 -17.05 -6.68 6.99
N ILE A 116 -18.22 -6.42 6.41
CA ILE A 116 -19.20 -5.49 6.99
C ILE A 116 -19.76 -5.99 8.32
N SER A 117 -20.03 -7.30 8.43
CA SER A 117 -20.53 -7.89 9.67
C SER A 117 -19.52 -7.82 10.81
N LEU A 118 -18.24 -8.11 10.51
CA LEU A 118 -17.13 -8.01 11.45
C LEU A 118 -16.88 -6.55 11.85
N MET A 119 -16.89 -5.62 10.90
CA MET A 119 -16.74 -4.20 11.19
C MET A 119 -17.86 -3.69 12.12
N LYS A 120 -19.11 -4.12 11.91
CA LYS A 120 -20.23 -3.78 12.80
C LYS A 120 -20.06 -4.39 14.19
N ALA A 121 -19.60 -5.65 14.26
CA ALA A 121 -19.35 -6.31 15.54
C ALA A 121 -18.27 -5.59 16.34
N ASP A 122 -17.16 -5.21 15.69
CA ASP A 122 -16.06 -4.46 16.32
C ASP A 122 -16.53 -3.08 16.82
N LEU A 123 -17.32 -2.36 16.03
CA LEU A 123 -17.86 -1.04 16.40
C LEU A 123 -18.86 -1.08 17.57
N LEU A 124 -19.62 -2.17 17.69
CA LEU A 124 -20.60 -2.37 18.76
C LEU A 124 -19.99 -3.03 20.00
N SER A 125 -18.76 -3.55 19.90
CA SER A 125 -18.04 -4.13 21.02
C SER A 125 -17.66 -3.06 22.05
N SER A 126 -17.59 -3.47 23.32
CA SER A 126 -17.18 -2.58 24.41
C SER A 126 -15.79 -1.97 24.09
N PRO A 127 -15.56 -0.67 24.36
CA PRO A 127 -14.25 -0.04 24.15
C PRO A 127 -13.09 -0.74 24.84
N LEU A 128 -13.38 -1.47 25.93
CA LEU A 128 -12.40 -2.31 26.59
C LEU A 128 -11.97 -3.45 25.66
N GLY A 129 -12.86 -4.10 24.92
CA GLY A 129 -12.54 -5.22 24.01
C GLY A 129 -11.88 -4.84 22.69
N TRP A 130 -11.59 -3.55 22.44
CA TRP A 130 -11.02 -3.09 21.16
C TRP A 130 -9.60 -3.58 20.89
N TRP A 131 -8.92 -4.18 21.86
CA TRP A 131 -7.65 -4.86 21.62
C TRP A 131 -7.76 -6.02 20.62
N ASP A 132 -8.95 -6.62 20.45
CA ASP A 132 -9.22 -7.71 19.49
C ASP A 132 -10.00 -7.22 18.25
N ALA A 133 -10.27 -5.92 18.15
CA ALA A 133 -11.02 -5.33 17.04
C ALA A 133 -10.13 -5.22 15.79
N ARG A 134 -10.09 -6.30 15.01
CA ARG A 134 -9.22 -6.45 13.83
C ARG A 134 -9.46 -5.37 12.77
N PHE A 135 -10.71 -4.90 12.63
CA PHE A 135 -11.06 -3.85 11.67
C PHE A 135 -10.62 -2.46 12.13
N LEU A 136 -10.81 -2.16 13.41
CA LEU A 136 -10.43 -0.86 13.99
C LEU A 136 -8.91 -0.72 14.03
N PHE A 137 -8.18 -1.83 14.04
CA PHE A 137 -6.74 -1.87 14.09
C PHE A 137 -6.05 -1.08 12.95
N VAL A 138 -6.58 -1.10 11.73
CA VAL A 138 -6.05 -0.30 10.60
C VAL A 138 -6.14 1.20 10.87
N PHE A 139 -7.20 1.63 11.57
CA PHE A 139 -7.34 3.00 12.03
C PHE A 139 -6.44 3.29 13.23
N PHE A 140 -6.18 2.33 14.11
CA PHE A 140 -5.29 2.52 15.26
C PHE A 140 -3.80 2.54 14.90
N ILE A 141 -3.33 1.73 13.95
CA ILE A 141 -1.92 1.72 13.49
C ILE A 141 -1.47 3.11 13.07
N PHE A 142 -2.25 3.71 12.16
CA PHE A 142 -1.90 4.99 11.59
C PHE A 142 -2.57 6.14 12.34
N GLY A 143 -3.64 5.91 13.09
CA GLY A 143 -4.30 6.90 13.93
C GLY A 143 -4.65 8.16 13.14
N THR A 144 -4.27 9.32 13.69
CA THR A 144 -4.45 10.63 13.06
C THR A 144 -3.60 10.85 11.81
N ILE A 145 -2.61 9.99 11.53
CA ILE A 145 -1.79 10.05 10.31
C ILE A 145 -2.66 9.81 9.07
N TRP A 146 -3.74 9.02 9.15
CA TRP A 146 -4.70 8.94 8.05
C TRP A 146 -5.25 10.29 7.65
N LEU A 147 -5.60 11.11 8.64
CA LEU A 147 -6.19 12.42 8.45
C LEU A 147 -5.13 13.39 7.89
N PHE A 148 -3.93 13.40 8.48
CA PHE A 148 -2.83 14.25 8.02
C PHE A 148 -2.34 13.92 6.61
N ALA A 149 -2.44 12.67 6.17
CA ALA A 149 -1.96 12.26 4.85
C ALA A 149 -2.72 12.96 3.71
N PHE A 150 -4.01 13.24 3.92
CA PHE A 150 -4.85 13.87 2.91
C PHE A 150 -5.03 15.38 3.10
N LEU A 151 -4.57 15.93 4.23
CA LEU A 151 -4.57 17.38 4.43
C LEU A 151 -3.50 18.05 3.58
N LYS A 152 -3.89 19.11 2.88
CA LYS A 152 -3.04 19.83 1.91
C LYS A 152 -2.45 18.92 0.81
N TYR A 153 -3.23 17.92 0.36
CA TYR A 153 -2.83 16.98 -0.70
C TYR A 153 -2.20 17.65 -1.93
N SER A 154 -2.74 18.80 -2.36
CA SER A 154 -2.25 19.57 -3.50
C SER A 154 -0.82 20.12 -3.35
N ARG A 155 -0.26 20.14 -2.13
CA ARG A 155 1.10 20.61 -1.84
C ARG A 155 2.12 19.48 -1.74
N LEU A 156 1.70 18.22 -1.85
CA LEU A 156 2.61 17.07 -1.78
C LEU A 156 3.49 16.97 -3.05
N PRO A 157 4.65 16.32 -3.01
CA PRO A 157 5.39 15.98 -4.23
C PRO A 157 4.53 15.16 -5.21
N LEU A 158 4.73 15.37 -6.52
CA LEU A 158 3.93 14.75 -7.58
C LEU A 158 3.84 13.21 -7.44
N PHE A 159 4.95 12.56 -7.06
CA PHE A 159 4.97 11.12 -6.80
C PHE A 159 3.94 10.71 -5.73
N LEU A 160 3.94 11.38 -4.57
CA LEU A 160 3.00 11.08 -3.48
C LEU A 160 1.56 11.45 -3.85
N GLN A 161 1.34 12.53 -4.60
CA GLN A 161 0.01 12.87 -5.12
C GLN A 161 -0.56 11.84 -6.10
N ARG A 162 0.29 11.10 -6.80
CA ARG A 162 -0.17 10.08 -7.76
C ARG A 162 -0.25 8.72 -7.09
N ALA A 163 0.75 8.36 -6.29
CA ALA A 163 0.75 7.14 -5.49
C ALA A 163 -0.33 7.15 -4.40
N GLY A 164 -0.74 8.31 -3.88
CA GLY A 164 -1.79 8.43 -2.86
C GLY A 164 -3.14 7.86 -3.29
N PHE A 165 -3.45 7.84 -4.59
CA PHE A 165 -4.65 7.18 -5.12
C PHE A 165 -4.64 5.66 -4.92
N LEU A 166 -3.47 5.06 -4.68
CA LEU A 166 -3.36 3.66 -4.32
C LEU A 166 -4.13 3.35 -3.05
N ILE A 167 -4.09 4.25 -2.06
CA ILE A 167 -4.67 4.05 -0.73
C ILE A 167 -6.16 3.66 -0.81
N PRO A 168 -7.06 4.50 -1.36
CA PRO A 168 -8.48 4.16 -1.39
C PRO A 168 -8.74 2.89 -2.22
N VAL A 169 -8.03 2.72 -3.33
CA VAL A 169 -8.19 1.53 -4.20
C VAL A 169 -7.75 0.27 -3.46
N PHE A 170 -6.66 0.34 -2.71
CA PHE A 170 -6.13 -0.75 -1.91
C PHE A 170 -7.11 -1.17 -0.81
N VAL A 171 -7.63 -0.20 -0.04
CA VAL A 171 -8.60 -0.46 1.02
C VAL A 171 -9.88 -1.08 0.45
N ILE A 172 -10.37 -0.55 -0.67
CA ILE A 172 -11.54 -1.09 -1.38
C ILE A 172 -11.28 -2.51 -1.85
N ALA A 173 -10.16 -2.77 -2.53
CA ALA A 173 -9.81 -4.10 -3.03
C ALA A 173 -9.76 -5.14 -1.89
N HIS A 174 -9.20 -4.77 -0.74
CA HIS A 174 -9.16 -5.65 0.44
C HIS A 174 -10.52 -5.83 1.09
N LEU A 175 -11.41 -4.82 1.03
CA LEU A 175 -12.78 -4.93 1.53
C LEU A 175 -13.62 -5.93 0.73
N PHE A 176 -13.32 -6.11 -0.56
CA PHE A 176 -14.02 -7.06 -1.42
C PHE A 176 -13.34 -8.43 -1.48
N GLY A 177 -12.02 -8.47 -1.67
CA GLY A 177 -11.28 -9.67 -2.05
C GLY A 177 -10.60 -10.44 -0.92
N GLY A 178 -10.50 -9.88 0.29
CA GLY A 178 -9.82 -10.52 1.42
C GLY A 178 -10.55 -10.32 2.73
N VAL A 179 -10.24 -11.15 3.73
CA VAL A 179 -10.71 -10.90 5.10
C VAL A 179 -9.76 -9.87 5.72
N ILE A 180 -10.25 -8.67 6.04
CA ILE A 180 -9.45 -7.56 6.62
C ILE A 180 -8.89 -7.91 8.02
N GLY A 181 -9.22 -9.09 8.55
CA GLY A 181 -8.66 -9.64 9.79
C GLY A 181 -7.13 -9.72 9.82
N GLU A 182 -6.46 -9.73 8.66
CA GLU A 182 -5.00 -9.67 8.56
C GLU A 182 -4.49 -8.25 8.38
N VAL A 183 -4.33 -7.56 9.50
CA VAL A 183 -3.74 -6.22 9.63
C VAL A 183 -2.48 -6.01 8.77
N ARG A 184 -1.62 -7.03 8.69
CA ARG A 184 -0.35 -6.99 7.95
C ARG A 184 -0.52 -6.62 6.48
N LEU A 185 -1.67 -6.92 5.87
CA LEU A 185 -1.96 -6.58 4.49
C LEU A 185 -1.96 -5.06 4.27
N MET A 186 -2.24 -4.27 5.31
CA MET A 186 -2.30 -2.80 5.24
C MET A 186 -0.95 -2.12 5.55
N LEU A 187 0.05 -2.85 6.06
CA LEU A 187 1.36 -2.28 6.41
C LEU A 187 2.08 -1.61 5.22
N PRO A 188 2.00 -2.12 3.98
CA PRO A 188 2.60 -1.44 2.82
C PRO A 188 2.09 -0.01 2.60
N LEU A 189 0.84 0.29 2.99
CA LEU A 189 0.29 1.65 2.91
C LEU A 189 1.06 2.64 3.81
N GLY A 190 1.73 2.16 4.85
CA GLY A 190 2.57 2.99 5.71
C GLY A 190 3.68 3.71 4.94
N PHE A 191 4.19 3.13 3.84
CA PHE A 191 5.18 3.77 2.98
C PHE A 191 4.64 4.96 2.17
N LEU A 192 3.31 5.16 2.13
CA LEU A 192 2.67 6.32 1.52
C LEU A 192 2.10 7.25 2.59
N VAL A 193 1.30 6.69 3.51
CA VAL A 193 0.57 7.41 4.55
C VAL A 193 1.51 8.19 5.46
N ILE A 194 2.62 7.58 5.91
CA ILE A 194 3.56 8.25 6.81
C ILE A 194 4.29 9.42 6.12
N PRO A 195 4.93 9.25 4.94
CA PRO A 195 5.54 10.37 4.24
C PRO A 195 4.54 11.50 3.94
N MET A 196 3.34 11.17 3.46
CA MET A 196 2.30 12.17 3.15
C MET A 196 1.97 13.04 4.38
N SER A 197 1.81 12.41 5.55
CA SER A 197 1.54 13.13 6.81
C SER A 197 2.72 13.94 7.31
N PHE A 198 3.94 13.45 7.13
CA PHE A 198 5.14 14.18 7.52
C PHE A 198 5.31 15.47 6.71
N PHE A 199 4.96 15.47 5.42
CA PHE A 199 4.92 16.71 4.62
C PHE A 199 3.93 17.74 5.16
N TYR A 200 2.83 17.30 5.77
CA TYR A 200 1.87 18.20 6.42
C TYR A 200 2.38 18.73 7.76
N LEU A 201 2.91 17.84 8.62
CA LEU A 201 3.34 18.17 9.98
C LEU A 201 4.62 19.02 10.03
N PHE A 202 5.53 18.84 9.06
CA PHE A 202 6.82 19.52 9.00
C PHE A 202 6.99 20.33 7.71
N PRO A 203 6.23 21.43 7.54
CA PRO A 203 6.25 22.23 6.31
C PRO A 203 7.55 23.02 6.11
N ALA A 204 8.38 23.21 7.16
CA ALA A 204 9.62 23.99 7.11
C ALA A 204 10.64 23.47 6.08
N ASN A 205 10.57 22.19 5.71
CA ASN A 205 11.43 21.60 4.68
C ASN A 205 10.98 21.90 3.23
N GLN A 206 9.93 22.70 3.03
CA GLN A 206 9.39 23.01 1.69
C GLN A 206 9.88 24.35 1.12
N ASN A 207 10.45 25.23 1.95
CA ASN A 207 10.96 26.56 1.53
C ASN A 207 12.37 26.83 2.10
N PRO A 208 13.45 26.42 1.43
CA PRO A 208 14.81 26.76 1.83
C PRO A 208 15.09 28.28 1.85
N SER A 209 14.29 29.05 1.12
CA SER A 209 14.52 30.47 0.83
C SER A 209 14.23 31.43 1.99
N GLN A 210 13.62 30.98 3.10
CA GLN A 210 13.27 31.85 4.23
C GLN A 210 14.31 31.87 5.36
N HIS A 211 15.29 30.96 5.35
CA HIS A 211 16.31 30.89 6.41
C HIS A 211 17.57 31.73 6.18
N VAL A 212 17.68 32.40 5.02
CA VAL A 212 18.88 33.18 4.65
C VAL A 212 18.72 34.69 4.91
N GLN A 213 17.54 35.17 5.33
CA GLN A 213 17.30 36.62 5.54
C GLN A 213 17.43 37.09 7.00
N HIS A 214 17.88 36.22 7.91
CA HIS A 214 18.09 36.56 9.33
C HIS A 214 19.47 36.16 9.87
N GLN A 215 20.50 36.21 9.03
CA GLN A 215 21.91 36.20 9.45
C GLN A 215 22.61 37.40 8.82
#